data_AF-A0A7W6MPM9-F1
#
_entry.id   AF-A0A7W6MPM9-F1
#
_cell.length_a   1.000
_cell.length_b   1.000
_cell.length_c   1.000
_cell.angle_alpha   90.00
_cell.angle_beta   90.00
_cell.angle_gamma   90.00
#
_symmetry.space_group_name_H-M   'P 1'
#
loop_
_entity.id
_entity.type
_entity.pdbx_description
1 polymer ?
#
loop_
_entity_poly.entity_id
_entity_poly.type
_entity_poly.pdbx_seq_one_letter_code
_entity_poly.pdbx_strand_id
1 'polypeptide(L)'
;MGTANEDSRTIGPLVLTARVNPARGDATVTAALNGVAIAMQRLTLAQPSLSLDVKAGASSATGSVTLDLQAPPLISSVEADVTATSAGTVTPYRGAVITWTAEADPVFAEFTQVINGELSAHTVVRGAAANIVQFQFVSGSTPIATLTATQFSPQQAFPSKIQGGDVSIDSGAKITLTIPTTLQPGMLFLQATITTATTPPTQIAASMAEWSLPPPPDN
;
A
#
# COMPACT_ATOMS: atom_id res chain seq x y z
N MET A 1 0.22 -18.43 17.17
CA MET A 1 -0.65 -17.39 17.78
C MET A 1 -1.14 -16.53 16.64
N GLY A 2 -2.45 -16.52 16.35
CA GLY A 2 -3.00 -15.55 15.41
C GLY A 2 -2.95 -14.19 16.07
N THR A 3 -2.25 -13.22 15.49
CA THR A 3 -2.35 -11.82 15.92
C THR A 3 -3.78 -11.35 15.62
N ALA A 4 -4.45 -10.77 16.62
CA ALA A 4 -5.68 -10.07 16.34
C ALA A 4 -5.38 -8.96 15.32
N ASN A 5 -6.11 -8.93 14.20
CA ASN A 5 -5.93 -7.90 13.18
C ASN A 5 -6.60 -6.57 13.57
N GLU A 6 -7.07 -6.45 14.80
CA GLU A 6 -7.75 -5.27 15.33
C GLU A 6 -7.52 -5.17 16.83
N ASP A 7 -7.27 -3.96 17.33
CA ASP A 7 -7.22 -3.64 18.75
C ASP A 7 -7.80 -2.24 18.98
N SER A 8 -8.21 -1.95 20.21
CA SER A 8 -8.77 -0.66 20.60
C SER A 8 -8.18 -0.16 21.91
N ARG A 9 -7.99 1.16 22.02
CA ARG A 9 -7.50 1.85 23.21
C ARG A 9 -8.47 2.96 23.61
N THR A 10 -8.95 2.90 24.85
CA THR A 10 -9.77 3.96 25.45
C THR A 10 -8.89 4.89 26.29
N ILE A 11 -8.96 6.18 25.99
CA ILE A 11 -8.11 7.25 26.53
C ILE A 11 -9.06 8.37 26.97
N GLY A 12 -9.58 8.28 28.18
CA GLY A 12 -10.65 9.18 28.65
C GLY A 12 -11.86 9.15 27.69
N PRO A 13 -12.29 10.28 27.10
CA PRO A 13 -13.40 10.31 26.15
C PRO A 13 -13.04 9.80 24.74
N LEU A 14 -11.76 9.60 24.43
CA LEU A 14 -11.28 9.18 23.13
C LEU A 14 -11.19 7.65 23.06
N VAL A 15 -11.63 7.06 21.95
CA VAL A 15 -11.38 5.66 21.60
C VAL A 15 -10.64 5.64 20.28
N LEU A 16 -9.49 4.98 20.25
CA LEU A 16 -8.76 4.67 19.02
C LEU A 16 -8.96 3.18 18.72
N THR A 17 -9.41 2.87 17.51
CA THR A 17 -9.49 1.51 17.00
C THR A 17 -8.56 1.41 15.79
N ALA A 18 -7.64 0.46 15.82
CA ALA A 18 -6.72 0.21 14.71
C ALA A 18 -6.94 -1.20 14.18
N ARG A 19 -7.19 -1.30 12.87
CA ARG A 19 -7.32 -2.56 12.14
C ARG A 19 -6.21 -2.68 11.11
N VAL A 20 -5.40 -3.74 11.19
CA VAL A 20 -4.17 -3.91 10.41
C VAL A 20 -4.35 -4.89 9.25
N ASN A 21 -3.57 -4.70 8.19
CA ASN A 21 -3.43 -5.62 7.08
C ASN A 21 -1.96 -6.07 6.93
N PRO A 22 -1.55 -7.16 7.61
CA PRO A 22 -0.16 -7.62 7.63
C PRO A 22 0.44 -7.94 6.26
N ALA A 23 -0.37 -8.44 5.31
CA ALA A 23 0.04 -8.79 3.96
C ALA A 23 0.34 -7.57 3.06
N ARG A 24 -0.20 -6.41 3.44
CA ARG A 24 -0.07 -5.16 2.68
C ARG A 24 0.74 -4.10 3.42
N GLY A 25 0.92 -4.24 4.73
CA GLY A 25 1.59 -3.24 5.55
C GLY A 25 0.81 -1.93 5.57
N ASP A 26 -0.47 -2.00 5.94
CA ASP A 26 -1.30 -0.81 6.15
C ASP A 26 -2.24 -1.02 7.34
N ALA A 27 -2.78 0.09 7.88
CA ALA A 27 -3.72 0.04 8.98
C ALA A 27 -4.82 1.09 8.81
N THR A 28 -6.07 0.71 9.04
CA THR A 28 -7.17 1.67 9.18
C THR A 28 -7.32 2.05 10.64
N VAL A 29 -7.19 3.35 10.93
CA VAL A 29 -7.38 3.92 12.25
C VAL A 29 -8.67 4.70 12.28
N THR A 30 -9.52 4.40 13.25
CA THR A 30 -10.73 5.16 13.58
C THR A 30 -10.56 5.80 14.94
N ALA A 31 -10.81 7.10 15.04
CA ALA A 31 -10.86 7.83 16.28
C ALA A 31 -12.31 8.24 16.58
N ALA A 32 -12.80 7.96 17.78
CA ALA A 32 -14.11 8.38 18.26
C ALA A 32 -13.99 9.16 19.56
N LEU A 33 -14.67 10.30 19.68
CA LEU A 33 -14.71 11.14 20.87
C LEU A 33 -16.12 11.13 21.44
N ASN A 34 -16.28 10.71 22.70
CA ASN A 34 -17.58 10.48 23.35
C ASN A 34 -18.51 9.55 22.53
N GLY A 35 -17.94 8.53 21.89
CA GLY A 35 -18.68 7.58 21.05
C GLY A 35 -19.04 8.10 19.65
N VAL A 36 -18.67 9.33 19.28
CA VAL A 36 -18.86 9.88 17.94
C VAL A 36 -17.57 9.76 17.14
N ALA A 37 -17.62 9.14 15.96
CA ALA A 37 -16.45 9.09 15.07
C ALA A 37 -16.02 10.50 14.65
N ILE A 38 -14.76 10.85 14.92
CA ILE A 38 -14.17 12.16 14.60
C ILE A 38 -13.13 12.07 13.49
N ALA A 39 -12.53 10.91 13.27
CA ALA A 39 -11.61 10.67 12.16
C ALA A 39 -11.61 9.18 11.79
N MET A 40 -11.41 8.90 10.50
CA MET A 40 -11.12 7.57 9.99
C MET A 40 -10.12 7.72 8.84
N GLN A 41 -8.96 7.09 8.96
CA GLN A 41 -7.91 7.18 7.95
C GLN A 41 -7.21 5.84 7.79
N ARG A 42 -6.94 5.46 6.55
CA ARG A 42 -5.99 4.38 6.24
C ARG A 42 -4.59 4.95 6.24
N LEU A 43 -3.77 4.50 7.18
CA LEU A 43 -2.36 4.79 7.25
C LEU A 43 -1.60 3.82 6.32
N THR A 44 -0.66 4.36 5.55
CA THR A 44 0.18 3.62 4.59
C THR A 44 1.62 4.14 4.65
N LEU A 45 2.55 3.54 3.93
CA LEU A 45 3.91 4.09 3.77
C LEU A 45 3.92 5.55 3.29
N ALA A 46 3.05 5.90 2.34
CA ALA A 46 2.98 7.24 1.77
C ALA A 46 2.25 8.23 2.68
N GLN A 47 1.39 7.74 3.57
CA GLN A 47 0.62 8.56 4.51
C GLN A 47 0.61 7.89 5.89
N PRO A 48 1.72 7.95 6.64
CA PRO A 48 1.92 7.15 7.84
C PRO A 48 1.26 7.75 9.09
N SER A 49 0.68 8.95 9.02
CA SER A 49 0.19 9.65 10.22
C SER A 49 -1.23 10.18 10.06
N LEU A 50 -1.99 10.09 11.15
CA LEU A 50 -3.25 10.79 11.39
C LEU A 50 -3.02 11.82 12.51
N SER A 51 -3.31 13.10 12.23
CA SER A 51 -3.28 14.15 13.25
C SER A 51 -4.68 14.39 13.81
N LEU A 52 -4.78 14.59 15.11
CA LEU A 52 -5.99 14.93 15.82
C LEU A 52 -5.84 16.33 16.41
N ASP A 53 -6.82 17.18 16.14
CA ASP A 53 -7.04 18.45 16.83
C ASP A 53 -8.55 18.74 16.77
N VAL A 54 -9.29 18.07 17.65
CA VAL A 54 -10.76 18.07 17.62
C VAL A 54 -11.30 18.43 19.00
N LYS A 55 -12.35 19.26 19.01
CA LYS A 55 -13.14 19.59 20.20
C LYS A 55 -14.61 19.33 19.93
N ALA A 56 -15.27 18.57 20.81
CA ALA A 56 -16.70 18.29 20.77
C ALA A 56 -17.31 18.52 22.15
N GLY A 57 -18.08 19.61 22.29
CA GLY A 57 -18.64 20.02 23.58
C GLY A 57 -17.56 20.30 24.62
N ALA A 58 -17.65 19.62 25.77
CA ALA A 58 -16.69 19.73 26.86
C ALA A 58 -15.47 18.80 26.72
N SER A 59 -15.35 18.08 25.60
CA SER A 59 -14.25 17.15 25.35
C SER A 59 -13.40 17.57 24.16
N SER A 60 -12.12 17.20 24.19
CA SER A 60 -11.20 17.39 23.06
C SER A 60 -10.22 16.23 22.96
N ALA A 61 -9.65 16.05 21.76
CA ALA A 61 -8.55 15.14 21.49
C ALA A 61 -7.52 15.86 20.61
N THR A 62 -6.27 15.89 21.07
CA THR A 62 -5.13 16.45 20.35
C THR A 62 -3.99 15.45 20.26
N GLY A 63 -3.14 15.54 19.23
CA GLY A 63 -1.95 14.70 19.07
C GLY A 63 -1.92 13.96 17.74
N SER A 64 -1.21 12.83 17.69
CA SER A 64 -1.07 12.05 16.46
C SER A 64 -1.12 10.55 16.69
N VAL A 65 -1.50 9.85 15.63
CA VAL A 65 -1.38 8.40 15.51
C VAL A 65 -0.46 8.13 14.32
N THR A 66 0.59 7.34 14.52
CA THR A 66 1.63 7.04 13.54
C THR A 66 1.70 5.55 13.25
N LEU A 67 2.00 5.23 12.01
CA LEU A 67 2.22 3.90 11.51
C LEU A 67 3.72 3.68 11.34
N ASP A 68 4.26 2.67 12.02
CA ASP A 68 5.61 2.16 11.78
C ASP A 68 5.52 0.82 11.05
N LEU A 69 6.06 0.77 9.84
CA LEU A 69 6.05 -0.41 8.99
C LEU A 69 7.44 -0.98 8.85
N GLN A 70 7.56 -2.26 9.14
CA GLN A 70 8.82 -3.00 9.01
C GLN A 70 8.68 -4.10 7.97
N ALA A 71 9.80 -4.48 7.35
CA ALA A 71 9.84 -5.65 6.48
C ALA A 71 9.87 -6.95 7.31
N PRO A 72 9.32 -8.07 6.82
CA PRO A 72 9.39 -9.36 7.51
C PRO A 72 10.84 -9.76 7.84
N PRO A 73 11.09 -10.38 9.00
CA PRO A 73 10.14 -10.85 10.01
C PRO A 73 9.90 -9.86 11.16
N LEU A 74 10.18 -8.57 10.96
CA LEU A 74 10.13 -7.56 12.01
C LEU A 74 8.69 -7.18 12.40
N ILE A 75 8.55 -6.51 13.54
CA ILE A 75 7.27 -6.07 14.11
C ILE A 75 6.95 -4.67 13.60
N SER A 76 5.77 -4.51 13.03
CA SER A 76 5.17 -3.22 12.70
C SER A 76 4.20 -2.79 13.81
N SER A 77 3.91 -1.49 13.90
CA SER A 77 3.05 -0.94 14.95
C SER A 77 2.19 0.23 14.44
N VAL A 78 1.06 0.43 15.12
CA VAL A 78 0.35 1.71 15.13
C VAL A 78 0.56 2.29 16.52
N GLU A 79 1.19 3.44 16.60
CA GLU A 79 1.48 4.15 17.85
C GLU A 79 0.63 5.41 17.96
N ALA A 80 0.24 5.77 19.18
CA ALA A 80 -0.46 7.01 19.44
C ALA A 80 0.30 7.83 20.49
N ASP A 81 0.39 9.12 20.25
CA ASP A 81 0.85 10.15 21.18
C ASP A 81 -0.24 11.23 21.21
N VAL A 82 -1.21 11.04 22.10
CA VAL A 82 -2.46 11.81 22.13
C VAL A 82 -2.81 12.26 23.53
N THR A 83 -3.52 13.37 23.61
CA THR A 83 -4.11 13.88 24.85
C THR A 83 -5.61 14.06 24.65
N ALA A 84 -6.40 13.37 25.47
CA ALA A 84 -7.83 13.55 25.51
C ALA A 84 -8.22 14.35 26.75
N THR A 85 -9.11 15.33 26.60
CA THR A 85 -9.64 16.12 27.72
C THR A 85 -11.15 15.97 27.78
N SER A 86 -11.72 15.86 28.98
CA SER A 86 -13.17 15.91 29.20
C SER A 86 -13.49 16.61 30.50
N ALA A 87 -14.33 17.65 30.46
CA ALA A 87 -14.76 18.41 31.65
C ALA A 87 -13.59 18.83 32.58
N GLY A 88 -12.45 19.22 31.98
CA GLY A 88 -11.24 19.63 32.70
C GLY A 88 -10.31 18.48 33.14
N THR A 89 -10.71 17.22 32.97
CA THR A 89 -9.84 16.05 33.21
C THR A 89 -9.02 15.77 31.96
N VAL A 90 -7.70 15.76 32.10
CA VAL A 90 -6.74 15.50 31.02
C VAL A 90 -6.22 14.06 31.14
N THR A 91 -6.28 13.30 30.05
CA THR A 91 -5.81 11.91 29.96
C THR A 91 -4.82 11.80 28.80
N PRO A 92 -3.50 11.84 29.07
CA PRO A 92 -2.49 11.59 28.05
C PRO A 92 -2.34 10.08 27.77
N TYR A 93 -1.92 9.75 26.56
CA TYR A 93 -1.54 8.40 26.17
C TYR A 93 -0.36 8.46 25.21
N ARG A 94 0.65 7.63 25.48
CA ARG A 94 1.77 7.37 24.58
C ARG A 94 2.05 5.88 24.53
N GLY A 95 1.95 5.29 23.34
CA GLY A 95 2.32 3.89 23.13
C GLY A 95 1.59 3.23 21.96
N ALA A 96 1.85 1.94 21.77
CA ALA A 96 1.24 1.16 20.70
C ALA A 96 -0.28 0.98 20.93
N VAL A 97 -1.07 1.27 19.91
CA VAL A 97 -2.47 0.85 19.83
C VAL A 97 -2.54 -0.64 19.47
N ILE A 98 -1.74 -1.06 18.49
CA ILE A 98 -1.61 -2.45 18.02
C ILE A 98 -0.19 -2.69 17.47
N THR A 99 0.28 -3.94 17.55
CA THR A 99 1.53 -4.41 16.95
C THR A 99 1.30 -5.72 16.20
N TRP A 100 1.99 -5.96 15.08
CA TRP A 100 1.89 -7.21 14.32
C TRP A 100 3.22 -7.56 13.65
N THR A 101 3.43 -8.85 13.37
CA THR A 101 4.55 -9.30 12.53
C THR A 101 4.21 -9.04 11.07
N ALA A 102 5.12 -8.40 10.32
CA ALA A 102 4.92 -8.19 8.89
C ALA A 102 4.95 -9.53 8.13
N GLU A 103 4.03 -9.71 7.17
CA GLU A 103 3.96 -10.90 6.32
C GLU A 103 4.65 -10.71 4.97
N ALA A 104 4.72 -9.47 4.49
CA ALA A 104 5.39 -9.09 3.25
C ALA A 104 5.93 -7.66 3.36
N ASP A 105 6.83 -7.28 2.43
CA ASP A 105 7.20 -5.87 2.28
C ASP A 105 5.95 -5.00 2.08
N PRO A 106 5.85 -3.86 2.79
CA PRO A 106 4.69 -2.98 2.72
C PRO A 106 4.45 -2.47 1.29
N VAL A 107 3.18 -2.33 0.93
CA VAL A 107 2.77 -1.75 -0.35
C VAL A 107 3.07 -0.26 -0.34
N PHE A 108 3.86 0.17 -1.31
CA PHE A 108 4.19 1.56 -1.55
C PHE A 108 3.14 2.22 -2.45
N ALA A 109 2.82 1.58 -3.58
CA ALA A 109 1.86 2.08 -4.56
C ALA A 109 1.27 0.94 -5.40
N GLU A 110 0.10 1.18 -5.99
CA GLU A 110 -0.58 0.25 -6.88
C GLU A 110 -1.14 0.95 -8.10
N PHE A 111 -1.03 0.28 -9.24
CA PHE A 111 -1.45 0.81 -10.53
C PHE A 111 -2.21 -0.27 -11.30
N THR A 112 -3.29 0.15 -11.96
CA THR A 112 -3.99 -0.68 -12.94
C THR A 112 -4.00 0.06 -14.26
N GLN A 113 -3.44 -0.56 -15.30
CA GLN A 113 -3.43 -0.02 -16.66
C GLN A 113 -4.25 -0.92 -17.57
N VAL A 114 -5.20 -0.34 -18.28
CA VAL A 114 -5.95 -1.05 -19.31
C VAL A 114 -5.09 -1.11 -20.57
N ILE A 115 -4.80 -2.32 -21.06
CA ILE A 115 -4.03 -2.51 -22.29
C ILE A 115 -4.99 -2.48 -23.48
N ASN A 116 -6.10 -3.22 -23.38
CA ASN A 116 -7.23 -3.18 -24.30
C ASN A 116 -8.52 -3.62 -23.59
N GLY A 117 -9.61 -3.81 -24.33
CA GLY A 117 -10.91 -4.17 -23.74
C GLY A 117 -10.97 -5.53 -23.01
N GLU A 118 -9.99 -6.40 -23.21
CA GLU A 118 -9.97 -7.78 -22.70
C GLU A 118 -8.82 -8.05 -21.73
N LEU A 119 -7.84 -7.15 -21.67
CA LEU A 119 -6.62 -7.30 -20.90
C LEU A 119 -6.21 -5.99 -20.20
N SER A 120 -5.84 -6.14 -18.93
CA SER A 120 -5.20 -5.09 -18.13
C SER A 120 -3.93 -5.60 -17.49
N ALA A 121 -3.13 -4.67 -16.97
CA ALA A 121 -1.97 -4.93 -16.14
C ALA A 121 -2.22 -4.37 -14.74
N HIS A 122 -1.93 -5.17 -13.72
CA HIS A 122 -1.89 -4.73 -12.32
C HIS A 122 -0.46 -4.74 -11.83
N THR A 123 -0.03 -3.62 -11.25
CA THR A 123 1.33 -3.44 -10.74
C THR A 123 1.26 -3.04 -9.28
N VAL A 124 1.95 -3.79 -8.42
CA VAL A 124 2.11 -3.51 -6.99
C VAL A 124 3.58 -3.19 -6.72
N VAL A 125 3.86 -1.98 -6.27
CA VAL A 125 5.19 -1.54 -5.84
C VAL A 125 5.29 -1.71 -4.33
N ARG A 126 6.38 -2.30 -3.85
CA ARG A 126 6.60 -2.65 -2.44
C ARG A 126 7.96 -2.16 -1.93
N GLY A 127 8.04 -2.07 -0.60
CA GLY A 127 9.22 -1.68 0.16
C GLY A 127 9.34 -0.17 0.33
N ALA A 128 9.98 0.26 1.42
CA ALA A 128 10.19 1.69 1.71
C ALA A 128 11.01 2.42 0.64
N ALA A 129 11.92 1.69 -0.03
CA ALA A 129 12.69 2.18 -1.17
C ALA A 129 11.97 2.01 -2.52
N ALA A 130 10.73 1.50 -2.51
CA ALA A 130 9.92 1.24 -3.70
C ALA A 130 10.67 0.46 -4.79
N ASN A 131 11.36 -0.62 -4.36
CA ASN A 131 12.38 -1.33 -5.14
C ASN A 131 12.01 -2.79 -5.49
N ILE A 132 10.80 -3.21 -5.13
CA ILE A 132 10.21 -4.51 -5.47
C ILE A 132 8.91 -4.23 -6.21
N VAL A 133 8.73 -4.86 -7.37
CA VAL A 133 7.51 -4.71 -8.17
C VAL A 133 6.97 -6.06 -8.55
N GLN A 134 5.72 -6.31 -8.16
CA GLN A 134 4.92 -7.43 -8.65
C GLN A 134 4.05 -6.93 -9.79
N PHE A 135 4.20 -7.55 -10.96
CA PHE A 135 3.44 -7.24 -12.16
C PHE A 135 2.55 -8.42 -12.54
N GLN A 136 1.32 -8.14 -12.92
CA GLN A 136 0.35 -9.16 -13.32
C GLN A 136 -0.35 -8.75 -14.61
N PHE A 137 -0.51 -9.71 -15.52
CA PHE A 137 -1.51 -9.61 -16.57
C PHE A 137 -2.84 -10.11 -16.04
N VAL A 138 -3.91 -9.37 -16.28
CA VAL A 138 -5.25 -9.66 -15.78
C VAL A 138 -6.24 -9.64 -16.94
N SER A 139 -6.89 -10.77 -17.19
CA SER A 139 -7.99 -10.88 -18.16
C SER A 139 -9.32 -10.93 -17.41
N GLY A 140 -10.19 -9.95 -17.68
CA GLY A 140 -11.36 -9.68 -16.85
C GLY A 140 -10.95 -9.38 -15.41
N SER A 141 -11.27 -10.28 -14.48
CA SER A 141 -10.88 -10.20 -13.06
C SER A 141 -9.83 -11.23 -12.65
N THR A 142 -9.32 -12.04 -13.58
CA THR A 142 -8.44 -13.18 -13.27
C THR A 142 -6.99 -12.87 -13.68
N PRO A 143 -6.02 -12.94 -12.74
CA PRO A 143 -4.61 -12.91 -13.09
C PRO A 143 -4.25 -14.13 -13.94
N ILE A 144 -3.69 -13.91 -15.13
CA ILE A 144 -3.30 -14.97 -16.06
C ILE A 144 -1.78 -15.21 -16.08
N ALA A 145 -1.00 -14.23 -15.61
CA ALA A 145 0.44 -14.36 -15.45
C ALA A 145 0.96 -13.36 -14.42
N THR A 146 2.08 -13.67 -13.79
CA THR A 146 2.72 -12.80 -12.78
C THR A 146 4.24 -12.87 -12.90
N LEU A 147 4.91 -11.73 -12.75
CA LEU A 147 6.35 -11.62 -12.57
C LEU A 147 6.66 -10.70 -11.39
N THR A 148 7.86 -10.89 -10.82
CA THR A 148 8.39 -9.99 -9.80
C THR A 148 9.74 -9.47 -10.23
N ALA A 149 9.87 -8.16 -10.39
CA ALA A 149 11.13 -7.48 -10.63
C ALA A 149 11.65 -6.85 -9.34
N THR A 150 12.96 -6.83 -9.15
CA THR A 150 13.62 -6.22 -7.99
C THR A 150 14.81 -5.38 -8.44
N GLN A 151 15.37 -4.56 -7.56
CA GLN A 151 16.60 -3.81 -7.86
C GLN A 151 17.78 -4.71 -8.29
N PHE A 152 17.82 -5.97 -7.83
CA PHE A 152 18.88 -6.92 -8.17
C PHE A 152 18.56 -7.76 -9.41
N SER A 153 17.31 -7.75 -9.84
CA SER A 153 16.85 -8.42 -11.07
C SER A 153 15.78 -7.56 -11.74
N PRO A 154 16.17 -6.39 -12.29
CA PRO A 154 15.23 -5.37 -12.73
C PRO A 154 14.53 -5.73 -14.04
N GLN A 155 15.10 -6.64 -14.83
CA GLN A 155 14.49 -7.14 -16.05
C GLN A 155 14.01 -8.57 -15.83
N GLN A 156 12.73 -8.81 -16.09
CA GLN A 156 12.11 -10.13 -16.06
C GLN A 156 11.41 -10.39 -17.38
N ALA A 157 11.40 -11.65 -17.82
CA ALA A 157 10.69 -12.04 -19.03
C ALA A 157 9.88 -13.32 -18.78
N PHE A 158 8.72 -13.40 -19.43
CA PHE A 158 7.95 -14.64 -19.50
C PHE A 158 8.62 -15.58 -20.50
N PRO A 159 9.09 -16.77 -20.05
CA PRO A 159 9.86 -17.67 -20.91
C PRO A 159 8.96 -18.38 -21.94
N SER A 160 7.68 -18.52 -21.64
CA SER A 160 6.70 -19.21 -22.47
C SER A 160 5.56 -18.27 -22.85
N LYS A 161 4.85 -18.65 -23.91
CA LYS A 161 3.58 -18.04 -24.29
C LYS A 161 2.58 -18.15 -23.12
N ILE A 162 1.83 -17.10 -22.86
CA ILE A 162 0.74 -17.07 -21.88
C ILE A 162 -0.58 -17.16 -22.65
N GLN A 163 -1.50 -17.99 -22.16
CA GLN A 163 -2.86 -18.11 -22.69
C GLN A 163 -3.87 -18.00 -21.54
N GLY A 164 -4.86 -17.13 -21.67
CA GLY A 164 -5.96 -16.99 -20.72
C GLY A 164 -7.24 -16.56 -21.44
N GLY A 165 -8.20 -17.48 -21.55
CA GLY A 165 -9.37 -17.28 -22.42
C GLY A 165 -8.93 -16.96 -23.86
N ASP A 166 -9.49 -15.89 -24.42
CA ASP A 166 -9.16 -15.40 -25.76
C ASP A 166 -7.87 -14.56 -25.81
N VAL A 167 -7.26 -14.26 -24.66
CA VAL A 167 -6.01 -13.50 -24.58
C VAL A 167 -4.80 -14.42 -24.71
N SER A 168 -3.90 -14.03 -25.61
CA SER A 168 -2.63 -14.68 -25.90
C SER A 168 -1.51 -13.66 -25.85
N ILE A 169 -0.46 -13.93 -25.07
CA ILE A 169 0.73 -13.07 -24.97
C ILE A 169 1.94 -13.92 -25.38
N ASP A 170 2.69 -13.45 -26.36
CA ASP A 170 3.82 -14.20 -26.90
C ASP A 170 4.94 -14.38 -25.86
N SER A 171 5.69 -15.48 -26.00
CA SER A 171 6.90 -15.72 -25.23
C SER A 171 7.90 -14.57 -25.42
N GLY A 172 8.63 -14.21 -24.36
CA GLY A 172 9.58 -13.11 -24.39
C GLY A 172 8.98 -11.75 -24.04
N ALA A 173 7.68 -11.69 -23.72
CA ALA A 173 7.10 -10.53 -23.04
C ALA A 173 7.91 -10.23 -21.78
N LYS A 174 8.32 -8.97 -21.61
CA LYS A 174 9.27 -8.58 -20.56
C LYS A 174 8.86 -7.28 -19.87
N ILE A 175 9.20 -7.21 -18.60
CA ILE A 175 9.10 -6.01 -17.78
C ILE A 175 10.51 -5.52 -17.45
N THR A 176 10.67 -4.20 -17.39
CA THR A 176 11.92 -3.54 -16.97
C THR A 176 11.61 -2.53 -15.88
N LEU A 177 12.23 -2.72 -14.73
CA LEU A 177 12.11 -1.86 -13.56
C LEU A 177 13.24 -0.84 -13.54
N THR A 178 12.87 0.44 -13.49
CA THR A 178 13.75 1.55 -13.13
C THR A 178 13.45 1.95 -11.69
N ILE A 179 14.45 1.87 -10.81
CA ILE A 179 14.32 2.20 -9.39
C ILE A 179 14.23 3.72 -9.23
N PRO A 180 13.30 4.24 -8.41
CA PRO A 180 13.21 5.67 -8.16
C PRO A 180 14.45 6.19 -7.42
N THR A 181 14.75 7.46 -7.63
CA THR A 181 15.68 8.24 -6.81
C THR A 181 14.96 9.50 -6.33
N THR A 182 15.63 10.32 -5.51
CA THR A 182 15.09 11.64 -5.13
C THR A 182 14.98 12.62 -6.30
N LEU A 183 15.69 12.36 -7.41
CA LEU A 183 15.71 13.23 -8.59
C LEU A 183 14.90 12.68 -9.77
N GLN A 184 14.59 11.38 -9.77
CA GLN A 184 13.96 10.70 -10.90
C GLN A 184 12.89 9.71 -10.41
N PRO A 185 11.68 9.72 -11.01
CA PRO A 185 10.67 8.72 -10.68
C PRO A 185 11.12 7.31 -11.08
N GLY A 186 10.62 6.35 -10.32
CA GLY A 186 10.66 4.94 -10.65
C GLY A 186 9.63 4.63 -11.72
N MET A 187 9.89 3.60 -12.51
CA MET A 187 9.02 3.20 -13.62
C MET A 187 9.07 1.70 -13.83
N LEU A 188 7.91 1.12 -14.16
CA LEU A 188 7.84 -0.22 -14.72
C LEU A 188 7.43 -0.13 -16.18
N PHE A 189 8.30 -0.58 -17.09
CA PHE A 189 8.05 -0.58 -18.52
C PHE A 189 7.77 -2.00 -19.03
N LEU A 190 6.74 -2.16 -19.86
CA LEU A 190 6.35 -3.43 -20.46
C LEU A 190 6.66 -3.43 -21.96
N GLN A 191 7.21 -4.54 -22.45
CA GLN A 191 7.31 -4.86 -23.86
C GLN A 191 6.72 -6.25 -24.11
N ALA A 192 5.71 -6.35 -24.96
CA ALA A 192 5.03 -7.62 -25.25
C ALA A 192 4.35 -7.59 -26.63
N THR A 193 4.07 -8.78 -27.18
CA THR A 193 3.16 -8.93 -28.33
C THR A 193 1.90 -9.63 -27.84
N ILE A 194 0.75 -9.04 -28.09
CA ILE A 194 -0.53 -9.45 -27.52
C ILE A 194 -1.53 -9.68 -28.64
N THR A 195 -2.26 -10.78 -28.54
CA THR A 195 -3.37 -11.13 -29.42
C THR A 195 -4.58 -11.40 -28.56
N THR A 196 -5.75 -10.90 -28.96
CA THR A 196 -7.00 -11.16 -28.26
C THR A 196 -8.13 -11.46 -29.26
N ALA A 197 -9.37 -11.72 -28.82
CA ALA A 197 -10.48 -12.03 -29.74
C ALA A 197 -10.76 -10.86 -30.69
N THR A 198 -10.68 -9.64 -30.17
CA THR A 198 -10.96 -8.40 -30.91
C THR A 198 -9.73 -7.68 -31.41
N THR A 199 -8.53 -8.08 -30.97
CA THR A 199 -7.27 -7.40 -31.29
C THR A 199 -6.30 -8.35 -32.00
N PRO A 200 -5.89 -8.06 -33.26
CA PRO A 200 -4.87 -8.85 -33.93
C PRO A 200 -3.52 -8.73 -33.20
N PRO A 201 -2.53 -9.61 -33.51
CA PRO A 201 -1.21 -9.56 -32.87
C PRO A 201 -0.61 -8.15 -32.94
N THR A 202 -0.48 -7.51 -31.78
CA THR A 202 -0.06 -6.12 -31.64
C THR A 202 1.11 -6.04 -30.66
N GLN A 203 2.18 -5.40 -31.09
CA GLN A 203 3.30 -5.11 -30.22
C GLN A 203 2.98 -3.89 -29.34
N ILE A 204 3.21 -4.04 -28.04
CA ILE A 204 3.12 -2.95 -27.07
C ILE A 204 4.48 -2.67 -26.46
N ALA A 205 4.76 -1.39 -26.24
CA ALA A 205 5.91 -0.88 -25.51
C ALA A 205 5.45 0.33 -24.72
N ALA A 206 5.14 0.16 -23.44
CA ALA A 206 4.47 1.20 -22.65
C ALA A 206 4.89 1.18 -21.18
N SER A 207 4.78 2.35 -20.55
CA SER A 207 4.90 2.52 -19.10
C SER A 207 3.64 1.98 -18.41
N MET A 208 3.81 1.01 -17.51
CA MET A 208 2.73 0.37 -16.76
C MET A 208 2.49 1.03 -15.40
N ALA A 209 3.53 1.66 -14.85
CA ALA A 209 3.48 2.33 -13.57
C ALA A 209 4.64 3.32 -13.48
N GLU A 210 4.37 4.48 -12.88
CA GLU A 210 5.36 5.50 -12.54
C GLU A 210 5.10 5.99 -11.13
N TRP A 211 6.17 6.13 -10.33
CA TRP A 211 6.06 6.53 -8.93
C TRP A 211 7.26 7.35 -8.49
N SER A 212 7.03 8.31 -7.59
CA SER A 212 8.09 9.10 -6.98
C SER A 212 8.22 8.75 -5.51
N LEU A 213 9.44 8.76 -4.99
CA LEU A 213 9.65 8.70 -3.54
C LEU A 213 9.05 9.95 -2.88
N PRO A 214 8.56 9.84 -1.63
CA PRO A 214 8.16 11.00 -0.87
C PRO A 214 9.34 11.98 -0.74
N PRO A 215 9.09 13.30 -0.71
CA PRO A 215 10.13 14.25 -0.37
C PRO A 215 10.71 13.90 1.03
N PRO A 216 12.01 14.13 1.26
CA PRO A 216 12.56 14.00 2.61
C PRO A 216 11.81 14.93 3.56
N PRO A 217 11.63 14.56 4.84
CA PRO A 217 11.02 15.45 5.83
C PRO A 217 11.83 16.75 5.90
N ASP A 218 11.13 17.89 5.87
CA ASP A 218 11.75 19.20 6.05
C ASP A 218 12.48 19.22 7.41
N ASN A 219 13.80 19.47 7.39
CA ASN A 219 14.62 19.62 8.59
C ASN A 219 14.40 20.99 9.26
#